data_AF-A0A7S3LA71-F1
#
_entry.id   AF-A0A7S3LA71-F1
#
_cell.length_a   1.000
_cell.length_b   1.000
_cell.length_c   1.000
_cell.angle_alpha   90.00
_cell.angle_beta   90.00
_cell.angle_gamma   90.00
#
_symmetry.space_group_name_H-M   'P 1'
#
loop_
_entity.id
_entity.type
_entity.pdbx_description
1 polymer ?
#
loop_
_entity_poly.entity_id
_entity_poly.type
_entity_poly.pdbx_seq_one_letter_code
_entity_poly.pdbx_strand_id
1 'polypeptide(L)'
;VHEQSSMEKGLLMTILGFIFCHGDARADNSRWLLDKDLYRLLHLADENMPPEPPVPGSTRPPSRVEPDVDAALDRFCKMDYLVKIKANEQLMTMNEAAEDTSYFYALGARSAVEIGRKQVVHFISQTLGEEIPQEMLDEIEKEDEEELEGEGSE
;
A
#
# COMPACT_ATOMS: atom_id res chain seq x y z
N VAL A 1 -13.33 6.52 20.38
CA VAL A 1 -12.34 5.41 20.35
C VAL A 1 -12.59 4.46 19.19
N HIS A 2 -13.83 3.99 18.95
CA HIS A 2 -14.12 3.09 17.81
C HIS A 2 -14.10 3.75 16.42
N GLU A 3 -14.52 5.02 16.27
CA GLU A 3 -14.59 5.70 14.97
C GLU A 3 -13.21 5.98 14.35
N GLN A 4 -12.25 6.46 15.15
CA GLN A 4 -10.86 6.64 14.71
C GLN A 4 -10.25 5.31 14.24
N SER A 5 -10.58 4.20 14.91
CA SER A 5 -10.12 2.87 14.48
C SER A 5 -10.76 2.40 13.16
N SER A 6 -12.03 2.72 12.91
CA SER A 6 -12.69 2.39 11.63
C SER A 6 -12.17 3.23 10.47
N MET A 7 -11.92 4.52 10.69
CA MET A 7 -11.35 5.42 9.68
C MET A 7 -9.93 5.01 9.29
N GLU A 8 -9.08 4.68 10.27
CA GLU A 8 -7.73 4.18 10.01
C GLU A 8 -7.74 2.84 9.27
N LYS A 9 -8.67 1.94 9.58
CA LYS A 9 -8.83 0.69 8.83
C LYS A 9 -9.25 0.93 7.39
N GLY A 10 -10.18 1.85 7.16
CA GLY A 10 -10.57 2.27 5.82
C GLY A 10 -9.39 2.81 5.03
N LEU A 11 -8.62 3.75 5.64
CA LEU A 11 -7.40 4.29 5.05
C LEU A 11 -6.38 3.18 4.74
N LEU A 12 -6.16 2.24 5.66
CA LEU A 12 -5.26 1.11 5.43
C LEU A 12 -5.69 0.30 4.20
N MET A 13 -6.97 -0.08 4.12
CA MET A 13 -7.50 -0.84 2.98
C MET A 13 -7.35 -0.07 1.66
N THR A 14 -7.58 1.24 1.67
CA THR A 14 -7.34 2.10 0.51
C THR A 14 -5.87 2.11 0.08
N ILE A 15 -4.93 2.26 1.03
CA ILE A 15 -3.49 2.24 0.73
C ILE A 15 -3.06 0.89 0.18
N LEU A 16 -3.50 -0.22 0.78
CA LEU A 16 -3.20 -1.57 0.29
C LEU A 16 -3.75 -1.79 -1.11
N GLY A 17 -4.96 -1.29 -1.39
CA GLY A 17 -5.55 -1.32 -2.73
C GLY A 17 -4.74 -0.53 -3.75
N PHE A 18 -4.24 0.66 -3.40
CA PHE A 18 -3.37 1.43 -4.28
C PHE A 18 -2.04 0.71 -4.56
N ILE A 19 -1.40 0.13 -3.55
CA ILE A 19 -0.16 -0.63 -3.75
C ILE A 19 -0.43 -1.85 -4.66
N PHE A 20 -1.54 -2.54 -4.45
CA PHE A 20 -1.91 -3.69 -5.27
C PHE A 20 -2.18 -3.31 -6.73
N CYS A 21 -2.93 -2.24 -6.98
CA CYS A 21 -3.33 -1.84 -8.34
C CYS A 21 -2.28 -1.03 -9.10
N HIS A 22 -1.49 -0.21 -8.40
CA HIS A 22 -0.58 0.76 -9.01
C HIS A 22 0.89 0.51 -8.70
N GLY A 23 1.21 -0.43 -7.81
CA GLY A 23 2.59 -0.77 -7.49
C GLY A 23 3.27 -1.52 -8.65
N ASP A 24 4.53 -1.17 -8.89
CA ASP A 24 5.41 -1.84 -9.83
C ASP A 24 5.68 -3.26 -9.35
N ALA A 25 5.38 -4.25 -10.21
CA ALA A 25 5.59 -5.66 -9.90
C ALA A 25 7.08 -6.01 -9.87
N ARG A 26 7.45 -6.86 -8.91
CA ARG A 26 8.82 -7.34 -8.68
C ARG A 26 8.93 -8.83 -9.01
N ALA A 27 10.16 -9.30 -9.10
CA ALA A 27 10.46 -10.71 -9.38
C ALA A 27 10.04 -11.67 -8.26
N ASP A 28 9.82 -11.15 -7.05
CA ASP A 28 9.35 -11.87 -5.86
C ASP A 28 7.83 -11.74 -5.68
N ASN A 29 7.09 -11.41 -6.74
CA ASN A 29 5.64 -11.10 -6.75
C ASN A 29 5.21 -9.92 -5.86
N SER A 30 6.12 -9.24 -5.18
CA SER A 30 5.78 -8.06 -4.41
C SER A 30 5.46 -6.87 -5.34
N ARG A 31 4.63 -5.95 -4.86
CA ARG A 31 4.28 -4.71 -5.56
C ARG A 31 4.70 -3.50 -4.76
N TRP A 32 5.42 -2.59 -5.41
CA TRP A 32 6.07 -1.46 -4.75
C TRP A 32 5.55 -0.16 -5.37
N LEU A 33 4.98 0.71 -4.54
CA LEU A 33 4.43 1.99 -4.95
C LEU A 33 5.33 3.12 -4.46
N LEU A 34 5.72 4.03 -5.35
CA LEU A 34 6.48 5.24 -5.01
C LEU A 34 5.64 6.16 -4.11
N ASP A 35 6.28 6.77 -3.11
CA ASP A 35 5.62 7.68 -2.17
C ASP A 35 4.90 8.84 -2.87
N LYS A 36 5.52 9.50 -3.85
CA LYS A 36 4.88 10.56 -4.64
C LYS A 36 3.57 10.08 -5.28
N ASP A 37 3.55 8.88 -5.84
CA ASP A 37 2.33 8.31 -6.44
C ASP A 37 1.28 7.97 -5.39
N LEU A 38 1.69 7.42 -4.25
CA LEU A 38 0.78 7.14 -3.15
C LEU A 38 0.07 8.42 -2.65
N TYR A 39 0.82 9.49 -2.40
CA TYR A 39 0.24 10.76 -1.94
C TYR A 39 -0.65 11.39 -3.01
N ARG A 40 -0.27 11.31 -4.28
CA ARG A 40 -1.11 11.76 -5.41
C ARG A 40 -2.43 10.98 -5.47
N LEU A 41 -2.40 9.66 -5.34
CA LEU A 41 -3.60 8.80 -5.35
C LEU A 41 -4.50 9.06 -4.15
N LEU A 42 -3.91 9.25 -2.96
CA LEU A 42 -4.65 9.62 -1.75
C LEU A 42 -5.32 11.00 -1.89
N HIS A 43 -4.62 11.98 -2.44
CA HIS A 43 -5.20 13.31 -2.71
C HIS A 43 -6.30 13.27 -3.78
N LEU A 44 -6.19 12.40 -4.78
CA LEU A 44 -7.26 12.18 -5.76
C LEU A 44 -8.50 11.55 -5.13
N ALA A 45 -8.33 10.70 -4.12
CA ALA A 45 -9.45 10.10 -3.39
C ALA A 45 -10.08 11.07 -2.38
N ASP A 46 -9.27 11.93 -1.76
CA ASP A 46 -9.70 12.97 -0.84
C ASP A 46 -8.81 14.21 -0.99
N GLU A 47 -9.35 15.28 -1.57
CA GLU A 47 -8.64 16.55 -1.82
C GLU A 47 -8.11 17.22 -0.53
N ASN A 48 -8.57 16.79 0.64
CA ASN A 48 -8.07 17.28 1.91
C ASN A 48 -6.75 16.63 2.33
N MET A 49 -6.37 15.50 1.74
CA MET A 49 -5.07 14.86 1.98
C MET A 49 -3.95 15.63 1.29
N PRO A 50 -2.72 15.67 1.84
CA PRO A 50 -1.61 16.34 1.18
C PRO A 50 -1.25 15.62 -0.15
N PRO A 51 -0.97 16.36 -1.24
CA PRO A 51 -0.65 15.76 -2.53
C PRO A 51 0.78 15.24 -2.64
N GLU A 52 1.67 15.64 -1.74
CA GLU A 52 3.10 15.33 -1.77
C GLU A 52 3.56 14.70 -0.45
N PRO A 53 4.57 13.81 -0.44
CA PRO A 53 5.15 13.26 0.78
C PRO A 53 5.84 14.36 1.62
N PRO A 54 6.05 14.13 2.93
CA PRO A 54 6.76 15.08 3.77
C PRO A 54 8.24 15.12 3.36
N VAL A 55 8.81 16.32 3.28
CA VAL A 55 10.24 16.50 2.98
C VAL A 55 11.06 15.82 4.08
N PRO A 56 12.12 15.05 3.75
CA PRO A 56 12.96 14.40 4.75
C PRO A 56 13.48 15.40 5.79
N GLY A 57 13.30 15.07 7.08
CA GLY A 57 13.69 15.96 8.18
C GLY A 57 12.72 17.11 8.47
N SER A 58 11.60 17.19 7.73
CA SER A 58 10.50 18.11 8.01
C SER A 58 9.34 17.37 8.68
N THR A 59 8.77 17.98 9.72
CA THR A 59 7.48 17.57 10.27
C THR A 59 6.44 18.54 9.75
N ARG A 60 5.45 18.03 9.01
CA ARG A 60 4.27 18.85 8.71
C ARG A 60 3.54 19.17 10.01
N PRO A 61 2.93 20.36 10.13
CA PRO A 61 1.95 20.60 11.18
C PRO A 61 0.90 19.49 11.10
N PRO A 62 0.44 18.93 12.23
CA PRO A 62 -0.60 17.93 12.23
C PRO A 62 -1.79 18.47 11.43
N SER A 63 -2.25 17.66 10.48
CA SER A 63 -3.39 18.01 9.63
C SER A 63 -4.59 18.36 10.51
N ARG A 64 -5.34 19.39 10.13
CA ARG A 64 -6.64 19.69 10.77
C ARG A 64 -7.73 18.71 10.31
N VAL A 65 -7.40 17.83 9.36
CA VAL A 65 -8.28 16.83 8.77
C VAL A 65 -7.83 15.45 9.23
N GLU A 66 -8.75 14.71 9.85
CA GLU A 66 -8.54 13.30 10.20
C GLU A 66 -8.92 12.41 9.02
N PRO A 67 -8.15 11.34 8.74
CA PRO A 67 -6.97 10.89 9.47
C PRO A 67 -5.68 11.62 9.03
N ASP A 68 -4.76 11.83 9.98
CA ASP A 68 -3.39 12.27 9.66
C ASP A 68 -2.65 11.14 8.92
N VAL A 69 -2.53 11.28 7.60
CA VAL A 69 -1.94 10.29 6.69
C VAL A 69 -0.47 10.03 7.01
N ASP A 70 0.31 11.08 7.28
CA ASP A 70 1.75 10.95 7.58
C ASP A 70 1.93 10.09 8.85
N ALA A 71 1.13 10.38 9.88
CA ALA A 71 1.16 9.62 11.13
C ALA A 71 0.58 8.20 10.97
N ALA A 72 -0.45 8.02 10.13
CA ALA A 72 -1.05 6.72 9.85
C ALA A 72 -0.07 5.79 9.11
N LEU A 73 0.63 6.29 8.09
CA LEU A 73 1.65 5.51 7.37
C LEU A 73 2.77 5.04 8.30
N ASP A 74 3.26 5.91 9.19
CA ASP A 74 4.25 5.53 10.20
C ASP A 74 3.72 4.44 11.16
N ARG A 75 2.45 4.56 11.60
CA ARG A 75 1.79 3.52 12.40
C ARG A 75 1.67 2.19 11.64
N PHE A 76 1.24 2.21 10.38
CA PHE A 76 1.08 0.99 9.58
C PHE A 76 2.42 0.30 9.31
N CYS A 77 3.50 1.06 9.13
CA CYS A 77 4.85 0.51 9.04
C CYS A 77 5.28 -0.14 10.37
N LYS A 78 5.07 0.54 11.51
CA LYS A 78 5.40 0.01 12.85
C LYS A 78 4.61 -1.24 13.23
N MET A 79 3.44 -1.43 12.62
CA MET A 79 2.58 -2.59 12.84
C MET A 79 2.77 -3.68 11.79
N ASP A 80 3.78 -3.57 10.91
CA ASP A 80 4.10 -4.51 9.83
C ASP A 80 2.98 -4.71 8.79
N TYR A 81 2.03 -3.78 8.70
CA TYR A 81 1.05 -3.77 7.60
C TYR A 81 1.67 -3.23 6.31
N LEU A 82 2.65 -2.34 6.41
CA LEU A 82 3.36 -1.77 5.27
C LEU A 82 4.87 -1.96 5.46
N VAL A 83 5.56 -2.21 4.36
CA VAL A 83 7.02 -2.08 4.28
C VAL A 83 7.32 -0.74 3.64
N LYS A 84 8.19 0.05 4.26
CA LYS A 84 8.69 1.32 3.72
C LYS A 84 10.20 1.23 3.50
N ILE A 85 10.63 1.37 2.26
CA ILE A 85 12.05 1.25 1.88
C ILE A 85 12.49 2.53 1.18
N LYS A 86 13.64 3.06 1.59
CA LYS A 86 14.24 4.23 0.94
C LYS A 86 14.74 3.83 -0.45
N ALA A 87 14.51 4.69 -1.44
CA ALA A 87 15.03 4.51 -2.79
C ALA A 87 16.55 4.30 -2.75
N ASN A 88 17.00 3.32 -3.53
CA ASN A 88 18.41 3.01 -3.77
C ASN A 88 18.67 2.99 -5.28
N GLU A 89 19.92 2.84 -5.70
CA GLU A 89 20.30 2.86 -7.13
C GLU A 89 19.48 1.87 -7.99
N GLN A 90 19.21 0.67 -7.46
CA GLN A 90 18.43 -0.34 -8.16
C GLN A 90 16.97 0.09 -8.32
N LEU A 91 16.36 0.63 -7.26
CA LEU A 91 14.98 1.09 -7.27
C LEU A 91 14.80 2.31 -8.18
N MET A 92 15.75 3.25 -8.17
CA MET A 92 15.73 4.42 -9.05
C MET A 92 15.93 4.06 -10.52
N THR A 93 16.67 2.97 -10.81
CA THR A 93 16.78 2.46 -12.18
C THR A 93 15.45 1.89 -12.69
N MET A 94 14.62 1.36 -11.79
CA MET A 94 13.32 0.77 -12.15
C MET A 94 12.20 1.79 -12.21
N ASN A 95 12.34 2.94 -11.54
CA ASN A 95 11.34 3.99 -11.53
C ASN A 95 12.03 5.36 -11.65
N GLU A 96 11.98 5.94 -12.86
CA GLU A 96 12.67 7.19 -13.20
C GLU A 96 12.18 8.41 -12.41
N ALA A 97 11.00 8.33 -11.79
CA ALA A 97 10.45 9.40 -10.95
C ALA A 97 10.99 9.40 -9.51
N ALA A 98 11.70 8.33 -9.12
CA ALA A 98 12.29 8.19 -7.80
C ALA A 98 13.57 9.01 -7.67
N GLU A 99 13.73 9.67 -6.52
CA GLU A 99 14.91 10.44 -6.14
C GLU A 99 15.59 9.78 -4.92
N ASP A 100 16.81 10.21 -4.58
CA ASP A 100 17.53 9.75 -3.38
C ASP A 100 16.78 9.99 -2.06
N THR A 101 15.75 10.83 -2.08
CA THR A 101 14.89 11.16 -0.95
C THR A 101 13.56 10.40 -0.95
N SER A 102 13.25 9.69 -2.04
CA SER A 102 12.01 8.95 -2.22
C SER A 102 11.97 7.68 -1.39
N TYR A 103 10.75 7.25 -1.10
CA TYR A 103 10.45 5.96 -0.48
C TYR A 103 9.50 5.15 -1.36
N PHE A 104 9.60 3.83 -1.24
CA PHE A 104 8.65 2.88 -1.80
C PHE A 104 7.88 2.21 -0.68
N TYR A 105 6.59 1.97 -0.90
CA TYR A 105 5.71 1.25 -0.02
C TYR A 105 5.27 -0.07 -0.65
N ALA A 106 5.31 -1.14 0.13
CA ALA A 106 4.83 -2.47 -0.26
C ALA A 106 3.93 -3.05 0.84
N LEU A 107 3.21 -4.13 0.52
CA LEU A 107 2.46 -4.90 1.51
C LEU A 107 3.45 -5.49 2.54
N GLY A 108 3.17 -5.30 3.82
CA GLY A 108 3.92 -5.94 4.90
C GLY A 108 3.39 -7.33 5.26
N ALA A 109 4.21 -8.11 5.97
CA ALA A 109 3.90 -9.48 6.35
C ALA A 109 2.56 -9.60 7.11
N ARG A 110 2.23 -8.61 7.94
CA ARG A 110 0.96 -8.63 8.68
C ARG A 110 -0.25 -8.42 7.78
N SER A 111 -0.12 -7.60 6.74
CA SER A 111 -1.19 -7.44 5.74
C SER A 111 -1.43 -8.73 4.98
N ALA A 112 -0.38 -9.50 4.65
CA ALA A 112 -0.54 -10.79 4.00
C ALA A 112 -1.32 -11.78 4.88
N VAL A 113 -1.04 -11.82 6.19
CA VAL A 113 -1.68 -12.77 7.13
C VAL A 113 -3.10 -12.36 7.52
N GLU A 114 -3.33 -11.08 7.82
CA GLU A 114 -4.62 -10.62 8.36
C GLU A 114 -5.64 -10.23 7.29
N ILE A 115 -5.17 -9.81 6.12
CA ILE A 115 -6.02 -9.28 5.04
C ILE A 115 -5.91 -10.18 3.80
N GLY A 116 -4.70 -10.37 3.28
CA GLY A 116 -4.48 -11.16 2.07
C GLY A 116 -4.97 -10.46 0.78
N ARG A 117 -4.42 -10.87 -0.37
CA ARG A 117 -4.70 -10.26 -1.68
C ARG A 117 -6.19 -10.29 -2.03
N LYS A 118 -6.84 -11.43 -1.80
CA LYS A 118 -8.27 -11.63 -2.11
C LYS A 118 -9.20 -10.65 -1.37
N GLN A 119 -8.94 -10.34 -0.10
CA GLN A 119 -9.76 -9.37 0.63
C GLN A 119 -9.56 -7.94 0.12
N VAL A 120 -8.36 -7.58 -0.34
CA VAL A 120 -8.10 -6.28 -0.99
C VAL A 120 -8.93 -6.15 -2.27
N VAL A 121 -8.96 -7.19 -3.11
CA VAL A 121 -9.76 -7.18 -4.35
C VAL A 121 -11.26 -7.12 -4.04
N HIS A 122 -11.74 -7.88 -3.06
CA HIS A 122 -13.12 -7.77 -2.56
C HIS A 122 -13.47 -6.36 -2.08
N PHE A 123 -12.58 -5.71 -1.35
CA PHE A 123 -12.80 -4.35 -0.89
C PHE A 123 -12.90 -3.35 -2.06
N ILE A 124 -12.01 -3.45 -3.04
CA ILE A 124 -12.03 -2.56 -4.22
C ILE A 124 -13.32 -2.76 -5.01
N SER A 125 -13.70 -4.01 -5.31
CA SER A 125 -14.90 -4.29 -6.10
C SER A 125 -16.18 -3.80 -5.41
N GLN A 126 -16.28 -3.99 -4.08
CA GLN A 126 -17.39 -3.49 -3.29
C GLN A 126 -17.46 -1.96 -3.29
N THR A 127 -16.31 -1.29 -3.27
CA THR A 127 -16.23 0.18 -3.31
C THR A 127 -16.65 0.73 -4.68
N LEU A 128 -16.29 0.04 -5.76
CA LEU A 128 -16.64 0.41 -7.12
C LEU A 128 -18.06 -0.05 -7.52
N GLY A 129 -18.69 -0.93 -6.74
CA GLY A 129 -19.98 -1.55 -7.09
C GLY A 129 -19.86 -2.55 -8.25
N GLU A 130 -18.67 -3.13 -8.45
CA GLU A 130 -18.35 -4.05 -9.53
C GLU A 130 -18.27 -5.50 -9.02
N GLU A 131 -18.66 -6.45 -9.87
CA GLU A 131 -18.44 -7.87 -9.63
C GLU A 131 -17.01 -8.26 -10.03
N ILE A 132 -16.37 -9.09 -9.21
CA ILE A 132 -15.03 -9.61 -9.51
C ILE A 132 -15.19 -10.81 -10.43
N PRO A 133 -14.52 -10.83 -11.60
CA PRO A 133 -14.48 -12.02 -12.44
C PRO A 133 -13.88 -13.21 -11.66
N GLN A 134 -14.51 -14.38 -11.76
CA GLN A 134 -14.03 -15.59 -11.08
C GLN A 134 -12.59 -15.95 -11.47
N GLU A 135 -12.23 -15.75 -12.74
CA GLU A 135 -10.88 -16.00 -13.27
C GLU A 135 -9.80 -15.23 -12.49
N MET A 136 -10.09 -13.99 -12.08
CA MET A 136 -9.17 -13.18 -11.30
C MET A 136 -8.99 -13.73 -9.87
N LEU A 137 -10.04 -14.31 -9.29
CA LEU A 137 -9.95 -14.92 -7.96
C LEU A 137 -9.12 -16.21 -8.02
N ASP A 138 -9.30 -17.00 -9.08
CA ASP A 138 -8.58 -18.25 -9.31
C ASP A 138 -7.08 -17.98 -9.54
N GLU A 139 -6.72 -16.90 -10.25
CA GLU A 139 -5.33 -16.46 -10.42
C GLU A 139 -4.66 -16.12 -9.08
N ILE A 140 -5.35 -15.37 -8.21
CA ILE A 140 -4.83 -14.99 -6.89
C ILE A 140 -4.63 -16.22 -6.00
N GLU A 141 -5.59 -17.16 -5.99
CA GLU A 141 -5.45 -18.40 -5.22
C GLU A 141 -4.25 -19.22 -5.70
N LYS A 142 -4.03 -19.31 -7.01
CA LYS A 142 -2.88 -20.02 -7.59
C LYS A 142 -1.54 -19.37 -7.21
N GLU A 143 -1.46 -18.03 -7.23
CA GLU A 143 -0.26 -17.31 -6.79
C GLU A 143 0.02 -17.52 -5.29
N ASP A 144 -1.02 -17.49 -4.45
CA ASP A 144 -0.89 -17.71 -3.00
C ASP A 144 -0.42 -19.16 -2.71
N GLU A 145 -0.92 -20.15 -3.45
CA GLU A 145 -0.48 -21.55 -3.33
C GLU A 145 0.99 -21.76 -3.76
N GLU A 146 1.40 -21.15 -4.88
CA GLU A 146 2.78 -21.24 -5.38
C GLU A 146 3.81 -20.60 -4.43
N GLU A 147 3.44 -19.50 -3.76
CA GLU A 147 4.30 -18.85 -2.76
C GLU A 147 4.51 -19.75 -1.52
N LEU A 148 3.47 -20.46 -1.06
CA LEU A 148 3.54 -21.36 0.09
C LEU A 148 4.37 -22.62 -0.19
N GLU A 149 4.34 -23.14 -1.42
CA GLU A 149 5.13 -24.32 -1.81
C GLU A 149 6.63 -23.99 -2.02
N GLY A 150 6.95 -22.75 -2.40
CA GLY A 150 8.33 -22.27 -2.58
C GLY A 150 9.13 -22.15 -1.28
N GLU A 151 8.48 -21.84 -0.16
CA GLU A 151 9.14 -21.69 1.16
C GLU A 151 9.37 -23.03 1.89
N GLY A 152 8.83 -24.14 1.39
CA GLY A 152 8.95 -25.48 1.99
C GLY A 152 10.15 -26.31 1.53
N SER A 153 11.02 -25.74 0.68
CA SER A 153 12.10 -26.46 -0.02
C SER A 153 13.49 -25.87 0.26
N GLU A 154 13.86 -25.63 1.52
CA GLU A 154 15.25 -25.39 1.96
C GLU A 154 15.62 -26.18 3.22
#